data_AF-A0A934QC23-F1
#
_entry.id   AF-A0A934QC23-F1
#
_cell.length_a   1.000
_cell.length_b   1.000
_cell.length_c   1.000
_cell.angle_alpha   90.00
_cell.angle_beta   90.00
_cell.angle_gamma   90.00
#
_symmetry.space_group_name_H-M   'P 1'
#
loop_
_entity.id
_entity.type
_entity.pdbx_description
1 polymer ?
#
loop_
_entity_poly.entity_id
_entity_poly.type
_entity_poly.pdbx_seq_one_letter_code
_entity_poly.pdbx_strand_id
1 'polypeptide(L)'
;MSGVPASAESVLPAETPVLGGAEEAGAAASYARGTARDAQVYGNAIRAAQNELAMLTGDGVSTVRSKLADRLEPGAAALQRCAVAAETAFEGYASEIDRIRLDAARIERDVEDHLDSIRARSAEIETVAEAIRAPGSYPWRVGPPTSMPEPVLGPGFDDFDEVQRRVAAQDLRAMYEQQWRVAVADWLSALDGIRIAEIRWRTLLSERRAAERRDW
;
A
#
# COMPACT_ATOMS: atom_id res chain seq x y z
N MET A 1 -3.63 -25.41 17.80
CA MET A 1 -4.03 -24.39 16.80
C MET A 1 -2.99 -23.29 16.88
N SER A 2 -2.20 -23.09 15.82
CA SER A 2 -1.17 -22.08 15.79
C SER A 2 -1.84 -20.70 15.96
N GLY A 3 -1.36 -19.89 16.90
CA GLY A 3 -1.92 -18.56 17.18
C GLY A 3 -1.65 -17.53 16.07
N VAL A 4 -1.42 -17.98 14.84
CA VAL A 4 -1.11 -17.15 13.68
C VAL A 4 -2.41 -16.44 13.25
N PRO A 5 -2.40 -15.11 13.09
CA PRO A 5 -3.57 -14.36 12.65
C PRO A 5 -4.07 -14.86 11.30
N ALA A 6 -5.39 -14.75 11.05
CA ALA A 6 -6.02 -15.26 9.83
C ALA A 6 -5.83 -14.35 8.60
N SER A 7 -5.60 -13.05 8.79
CA SER A 7 -5.53 -12.07 7.71
C SER A 7 -4.51 -10.96 8.01
N ALA A 8 -4.12 -10.23 6.96
CA ALA A 8 -3.25 -9.06 7.06
C ALA A 8 -3.84 -7.94 7.94
N GLU A 9 -5.16 -7.75 7.93
CA GLU A 9 -5.87 -6.75 8.76
C GLU A 9 -5.62 -6.92 10.26
N SER A 10 -5.34 -8.14 10.71
CA SER A 10 -5.06 -8.44 12.12
C SER A 10 -3.63 -8.10 12.54
N VAL A 11 -2.77 -7.74 11.58
CA VAL A 11 -1.34 -7.48 11.77
C VAL A 11 -1.01 -6.04 11.43
N LEU A 12 -1.54 -5.53 10.33
CA LEU A 12 -1.36 -4.16 9.89
C LEU A 12 -2.08 -3.18 10.83
N PRO A 13 -1.61 -1.91 10.93
CA PRO A 13 -2.32 -0.87 11.65
C PRO A 13 -3.78 -0.74 11.20
N ALA A 14 -4.69 -0.51 12.16
CA ALA A 14 -6.13 -0.39 11.88
C ALA A 14 -6.51 0.81 11.00
N GLU A 15 -5.66 1.84 10.96
CA GLU A 15 -5.81 2.93 10.00
C GLU A 15 -5.48 2.46 8.59
N THR A 16 -6.35 2.77 7.63
CA THR A 16 -6.16 2.43 6.22
C THR A 16 -5.76 3.66 5.40
N PRO A 17 -4.76 3.56 4.50
CA PRO A 17 -4.44 4.61 3.55
C PRO A 17 -5.48 4.71 2.41
N VAL A 18 -6.39 3.74 2.31
CA VAL A 18 -7.42 3.62 1.27
C VAL A 18 -8.75 4.19 1.74
N LEU A 19 -8.82 5.51 1.89
CA LEU A 19 -10.08 6.21 2.21
C LEU A 19 -10.44 7.21 1.10
N GLY A 20 -11.65 7.06 0.55
CA GLY A 20 -12.11 7.78 -0.64
C GLY A 20 -11.58 7.17 -1.95
N GLY A 21 -12.15 7.60 -3.08
CA GLY A 21 -11.77 7.11 -4.40
C GLY A 21 -11.06 8.17 -5.24
N ALA A 22 -10.10 7.77 -6.06
CA ALA A 22 -9.51 8.64 -7.09
C ALA A 22 -10.55 9.10 -8.13
N GLU A 23 -11.67 8.38 -8.26
CA GLU A 23 -12.79 8.73 -9.13
C GLU A 23 -13.39 10.10 -8.81
N GLU A 24 -13.53 10.46 -7.53
CA GLU A 24 -14.07 11.77 -7.13
C GLU A 24 -13.14 12.91 -7.56
N ALA A 25 -11.83 12.71 -7.37
CA ALA A 25 -10.82 13.65 -7.83
C ALA A 25 -10.77 13.73 -9.37
N GLY A 26 -10.87 12.59 -10.06
CA GLY A 26 -10.97 12.54 -11.52
C GLY A 26 -12.22 13.24 -12.08
N ALA A 27 -13.34 13.16 -11.38
CA ALA A 27 -14.56 13.89 -11.71
C ALA A 27 -14.36 15.41 -11.53
N ALA A 28 -13.73 15.83 -10.44
CA ALA A 28 -13.38 17.23 -10.22
C ALA A 28 -12.40 17.77 -11.28
N ALA A 29 -11.39 17.00 -11.67
CA ALA A 29 -10.48 17.32 -12.76
C ALA A 29 -11.24 17.51 -14.09
N SER A 30 -12.15 16.57 -14.40
CA SER A 30 -12.96 16.63 -15.62
C SER A 30 -13.86 17.87 -15.65
N TYR A 31 -14.44 18.25 -14.52
CA TYR A 31 -15.21 19.48 -14.39
C TYR A 31 -14.35 20.74 -14.59
N ALA A 32 -13.16 20.77 -14.00
CA ALA A 32 -12.20 21.87 -14.15
C ALA A 32 -11.75 22.02 -15.62
N ARG A 33 -11.46 20.91 -16.30
CA ARG A 33 -11.18 20.88 -17.75
C ARG A 33 -12.33 21.49 -18.57
N GLY A 34 -13.56 21.10 -18.26
CA GLY A 34 -14.77 21.67 -18.88
C GLY A 34 -14.84 23.19 -18.69
N THR A 35 -14.64 23.65 -17.47
CA THR A 35 -14.62 25.08 -17.12
C THR A 35 -13.52 25.84 -17.87
N ALA A 36 -12.32 25.26 -18.02
CA ALA A 36 -11.23 25.86 -18.78
C ALA A 36 -11.59 26.02 -20.25
N ARG A 37 -12.23 25.00 -20.85
CA ARG A 37 -12.71 25.05 -22.23
C ARG A 37 -13.79 26.11 -22.42
N ASP A 38 -14.75 26.20 -21.51
CA ASP A 38 -15.82 27.19 -21.56
C ASP A 38 -15.27 28.62 -21.44
N ALA A 39 -14.29 28.83 -20.54
CA ALA A 39 -13.61 30.10 -20.39
C ALA A 39 -12.84 30.51 -21.66
N GLN A 40 -12.20 29.55 -22.33
CA GLN A 40 -11.52 29.78 -23.60
C GLN A 40 -12.51 30.15 -24.72
N VAL A 41 -13.63 29.44 -24.83
CA VAL A 41 -14.70 29.73 -25.80
C VAL A 41 -15.28 31.13 -25.56
N TYR A 42 -15.56 31.47 -24.30
CA TYR A 42 -16.04 32.79 -23.92
C TYR A 42 -15.02 33.90 -24.25
N GLY A 43 -13.73 33.68 -23.98
CA GLY A 43 -12.65 34.59 -24.36
C GLY A 43 -12.53 34.80 -25.87
N ASN A 44 -12.72 33.75 -26.67
CA ASN A 44 -12.77 33.86 -28.14
C ASN A 44 -13.97 34.69 -28.60
N ALA A 45 -15.14 34.50 -27.99
CA ALA A 45 -16.35 35.27 -28.30
C ALA A 45 -16.18 36.76 -27.97
N ILE A 46 -15.50 37.10 -26.86
CA ILE A 46 -15.17 38.49 -26.51
C ILE A 46 -14.28 39.13 -27.59
N ARG A 47 -13.23 38.43 -28.03
CA ARG A 47 -12.34 38.91 -29.10
C ARG A 47 -13.08 39.08 -30.43
N ALA A 48 -13.98 38.17 -30.78
CA ALA A 48 -14.83 38.31 -31.95
C ALA A 48 -15.73 39.57 -31.85
N ALA A 49 -16.39 39.77 -30.71
CA ALA A 49 -17.21 40.96 -30.46
C ALA A 49 -16.40 42.27 -30.53
N GLN A 50 -15.17 42.28 -29.99
CA GLN A 50 -14.27 43.44 -30.12
C GLN A 50 -13.96 43.76 -31.59
N ASN A 51 -13.73 42.73 -32.43
CA ASN A 51 -13.46 42.90 -33.86
C ASN A 51 -14.69 43.44 -34.61
N GLU A 52 -15.89 42.95 -34.30
CA GLU A 52 -17.14 43.45 -34.90
C GLU A 52 -17.40 44.92 -34.53
N LEU A 53 -17.12 45.30 -33.28
CA LEU A 53 -17.25 46.67 -32.81
C LEU A 53 -16.12 47.61 -33.28
N ALA A 54 -15.06 47.09 -33.89
CA ALA A 54 -13.87 47.87 -34.23
C ALA A 54 -14.16 49.00 -35.25
N MET A 55 -15.11 48.77 -36.15
CA MET A 55 -15.49 49.70 -37.22
C MET A 55 -16.64 50.64 -36.83
N LEU A 56 -17.26 50.43 -35.66
CA LEU A 56 -18.37 51.25 -35.18
C LEU A 56 -17.85 52.40 -34.30
N THR A 57 -18.52 53.55 -34.37
CA THR A 57 -18.16 54.75 -33.61
C THR A 57 -19.33 55.22 -32.73
N GLY A 58 -19.01 55.89 -31.62
CA GLY A 58 -19.97 56.44 -30.67
C GLY A 58 -19.69 56.04 -29.23
N ASP A 59 -20.13 56.87 -28.27
CA ASP A 59 -19.82 56.72 -26.84
C ASP A 59 -20.30 55.38 -26.25
N GLY A 60 -21.45 54.89 -26.72
CA GLY A 60 -21.97 53.57 -26.34
C GLY A 60 -21.05 52.43 -26.79
N VAL A 61 -20.54 52.49 -28.03
CA VAL A 61 -19.61 51.49 -28.57
C VAL A 61 -18.30 51.51 -27.79
N SER A 62 -17.74 52.70 -27.52
CA SER A 62 -16.53 52.86 -26.70
C SER A 62 -16.69 52.27 -25.30
N THR A 63 -17.84 52.49 -24.67
CA THR A 63 -18.15 51.94 -23.34
C THR A 63 -18.20 50.41 -23.35
N VAL A 64 -18.84 49.80 -24.37
CA VAL A 64 -18.89 48.34 -24.50
C VAL A 64 -17.50 47.76 -24.78
N ARG A 65 -16.72 48.39 -25.66
CA ARG A 65 -15.34 47.96 -25.96
C ARG A 65 -14.45 47.97 -24.71
N SER A 66 -14.51 49.03 -23.90
CA SER A 66 -13.78 49.07 -22.62
C SER A 66 -14.22 47.95 -21.68
N LYS A 67 -15.52 47.69 -21.52
CA LYS A 67 -15.97 46.55 -20.68
C LYS A 67 -15.45 45.20 -21.16
N LEU A 68 -15.44 44.99 -22.48
CA LEU A 68 -14.92 43.76 -23.08
C LEU A 68 -13.41 43.60 -22.80
N ALA A 69 -12.61 44.64 -23.06
CA ALA A 69 -11.16 44.61 -22.92
C ALA A 69 -10.67 44.66 -21.47
N ASP A 70 -11.28 45.49 -20.62
CA ASP A 70 -10.75 45.79 -19.28
C ASP A 70 -11.27 44.81 -18.21
N ARG A 71 -12.36 44.08 -18.49
CA ARG A 71 -13.01 43.21 -17.50
C ARG A 71 -13.23 41.79 -18.01
N LEU A 72 -13.93 41.65 -19.12
CA LEU A 72 -14.41 40.34 -19.55
C LEU A 72 -13.29 39.46 -20.10
N GLU A 73 -12.41 40.01 -20.93
CA GLU A 73 -11.26 39.28 -21.47
C GLU A 73 -10.25 38.88 -20.37
N PRO A 74 -9.79 39.78 -19.48
CA PRO A 74 -8.93 39.40 -18.36
C PRO A 74 -9.60 38.39 -17.41
N GLY A 75 -10.90 38.53 -17.17
CA GLY A 75 -11.67 37.62 -16.33
C GLY A 75 -11.77 36.21 -16.93
N ALA A 76 -12.05 36.10 -18.23
CA ALA A 76 -12.05 34.82 -18.95
C ALA A 76 -10.68 34.15 -18.91
N ALA A 77 -9.61 34.93 -19.13
CA ALA A 77 -8.25 34.42 -19.06
C ALA A 77 -7.86 33.96 -17.65
N ALA A 78 -8.27 34.70 -16.61
CA ALA A 78 -8.05 34.32 -15.21
C ALA A 78 -8.79 33.02 -14.86
N LEU A 79 -10.08 32.92 -15.22
CA LEU A 79 -10.87 31.72 -15.01
C LEU A 79 -10.25 30.50 -15.71
N GLN A 80 -9.83 30.65 -16.97
CA GLN A 80 -9.15 29.59 -17.71
C GLN A 80 -7.89 29.10 -16.98
N ARG A 81 -7.02 30.02 -16.55
CA ARG A 81 -5.79 29.67 -15.82
C ARG A 81 -6.09 28.95 -14.50
N CYS A 82 -7.04 29.45 -13.72
CA CYS A 82 -7.45 28.82 -12.46
C CYS A 82 -8.03 27.42 -12.69
N ALA A 83 -8.85 27.26 -13.73
CA ALA A 83 -9.46 25.98 -14.07
C ALA A 83 -8.41 24.95 -14.55
N VAL A 84 -7.41 25.35 -15.36
CA VAL A 84 -6.30 24.47 -15.76
C VAL A 84 -5.43 24.08 -14.55
N ALA A 85 -5.16 25.01 -13.64
CA ALA A 85 -4.43 24.73 -12.41
C ALA A 85 -5.20 23.73 -11.53
N ALA A 86 -6.50 23.94 -11.34
CA ALA A 86 -7.36 23.02 -10.60
C ALA A 86 -7.44 21.63 -11.25
N GLU A 87 -7.55 21.56 -12.58
CA GLU A 87 -7.51 20.29 -13.31
C GLU A 87 -6.21 19.53 -13.01
N THR A 88 -5.06 20.18 -13.21
CA THR A 88 -3.74 19.60 -12.96
C THR A 88 -3.61 19.12 -11.51
N ALA A 89 -4.12 19.90 -10.57
CA ALA A 89 -4.11 19.59 -9.15
C ALA A 89 -4.92 18.34 -8.83
N PHE A 90 -6.16 18.27 -9.33
CA PHE A 90 -7.03 17.12 -9.12
C PHE A 90 -6.51 15.85 -9.79
N GLU A 91 -5.94 15.94 -10.99
CA GLU A 91 -5.29 14.79 -11.65
C GLU A 91 -4.08 14.29 -10.87
N GLY A 92 -3.23 15.21 -10.39
CA GLY A 92 -2.06 14.88 -9.58
C GLY A 92 -2.46 14.17 -8.29
N TYR A 93 -3.47 14.68 -7.59
CA TYR A 93 -4.03 14.05 -6.41
C TYR A 93 -4.65 12.67 -6.72
N ALA A 94 -5.48 12.56 -7.76
CA ALA A 94 -6.11 11.29 -8.16
C ALA A 94 -5.06 10.19 -8.42
N SER A 95 -4.03 10.52 -9.21
CA SER A 95 -2.92 9.62 -9.53
C SER A 95 -2.19 9.15 -8.27
N GLU A 96 -1.94 10.05 -7.33
CA GLU A 96 -1.29 9.72 -6.06
C GLU A 96 -2.14 8.79 -5.19
N ILE A 97 -3.46 9.01 -5.16
CA ILE A 97 -4.38 8.12 -4.43
C ILE A 97 -4.42 6.73 -5.06
N ASP A 98 -4.48 6.64 -6.39
CA ASP A 98 -4.45 5.34 -7.07
C ASP A 98 -3.15 4.59 -6.82
N ARG A 99 -1.99 5.28 -6.86
CA ARG A 99 -0.70 4.71 -6.50
C ARG A 99 -0.71 4.15 -5.08
N ILE A 100 -1.15 4.95 -4.09
CA ILE A 100 -1.23 4.54 -2.69
C ILE A 100 -2.15 3.32 -2.52
N ARG A 101 -3.28 3.27 -3.23
CA ARG A 101 -4.22 2.14 -3.18
C ARG A 101 -3.61 0.86 -3.73
N LEU A 102 -2.93 0.93 -4.88
CA LEU A 102 -2.25 -0.21 -5.48
C LEU A 102 -1.12 -0.72 -4.58
N ASP A 103 -0.37 0.20 -3.97
CA ASP A 103 0.71 -0.14 -3.04
C ASP A 103 0.16 -0.78 -1.76
N ALA A 104 -0.93 -0.27 -1.21
CA ALA A 104 -1.61 -0.84 -0.04
C ALA A 104 -2.10 -2.27 -0.31
N ALA A 105 -2.81 -2.49 -1.42
CA ALA A 105 -3.31 -3.82 -1.80
C ALA A 105 -2.18 -4.82 -2.10
N ARG A 106 -1.00 -4.35 -2.52
CA ARG A 106 0.19 -5.19 -2.64
C ARG A 106 0.74 -5.56 -1.26
N ILE A 107 0.86 -4.61 -0.34
CA ILE A 107 1.34 -4.86 1.02
C ILE A 107 0.43 -5.85 1.76
N GLU A 108 -0.89 -5.72 1.63
CA GLU A 108 -1.84 -6.67 2.22
C GLU A 108 -1.60 -8.10 1.73
N ARG A 109 -1.49 -8.30 0.41
CA ARG A 109 -1.16 -9.61 -0.19
C ARG A 109 0.19 -10.14 0.28
N ASP A 110 1.23 -9.30 0.30
CA ASP A 110 2.56 -9.71 0.78
C ASP A 110 2.48 -10.20 2.25
N VAL A 111 1.71 -9.52 3.10
CA VAL A 111 1.50 -9.95 4.50
C VAL A 111 0.71 -11.26 4.57
N GLU A 112 -0.32 -11.44 3.76
CA GLU A 112 -1.06 -12.71 3.66
C GLU A 112 -0.14 -13.87 3.28
N ASP A 113 0.68 -13.70 2.24
CA ASP A 113 1.66 -14.69 1.79
C ASP A 113 2.67 -15.04 2.90
N HIS A 114 3.15 -14.03 3.64
CA HIS A 114 4.03 -14.27 4.79
C HIS A 114 3.33 -15.01 5.93
N LEU A 115 2.06 -14.69 6.23
CA LEU A 115 1.28 -15.41 7.23
C LEU A 115 1.03 -16.86 6.82
N ASP A 116 0.76 -17.12 5.54
CA ASP A 116 0.62 -18.48 5.01
C ASP A 116 1.92 -19.28 5.10
N SER A 117 3.05 -18.66 4.75
CA SER A 117 4.38 -19.26 4.94
C SER A 117 4.61 -19.64 6.41
N ILE A 118 4.30 -18.74 7.34
CA ILE A 118 4.41 -19.00 8.78
C ILE A 118 3.52 -20.17 9.21
N ARG A 119 2.27 -20.25 8.74
CA ARG A 119 1.36 -21.38 9.07
C ARG A 119 1.91 -22.70 8.54
N ALA A 120 2.40 -22.72 7.31
CA ALA A 120 2.98 -23.91 6.69
C ALA A 120 4.23 -24.38 7.47
N ARG A 121 5.15 -23.46 7.79
CA ARG A 121 6.35 -23.79 8.58
C ARG A 121 6.02 -24.17 10.01
N SER A 122 4.98 -23.59 10.62
CA SER A 122 4.48 -24.02 11.92
C SER A 122 4.05 -25.48 11.93
N ALA A 123 3.28 -25.91 10.93
CA ALA A 123 2.87 -27.31 10.84
C ALA A 123 4.07 -28.26 10.64
N GLU A 124 5.06 -27.84 9.84
CA GLU A 124 6.28 -28.60 9.61
C GLU A 124 7.14 -28.73 10.89
N ILE A 125 7.33 -27.62 11.61
CA ILE A 125 8.05 -27.60 12.89
C ILE A 125 7.34 -28.43 13.94
N GLU A 126 6.00 -28.37 14.02
CA GLU A 126 5.20 -29.23 14.90
C GLU A 126 5.41 -30.71 14.57
N THR A 127 5.47 -31.07 13.28
CA THR A 127 5.73 -32.44 12.82
C THR A 127 7.13 -32.92 13.21
N VAL A 128 8.16 -32.09 13.02
CA VAL A 128 9.53 -32.41 13.42
C VAL A 128 9.62 -32.54 14.95
N ALA A 129 9.03 -31.59 15.68
CA ALA A 129 9.02 -31.57 17.13
C ALA A 129 8.34 -32.82 17.72
N GLU A 130 7.23 -33.27 17.12
CA GLU A 130 6.58 -34.52 17.50
C GLU A 130 7.49 -35.73 17.27
N ALA A 131 8.15 -35.80 16.10
CA ALA A 131 9.06 -36.88 15.77
C ALA A 131 10.25 -37.00 16.74
N ILE A 132 10.80 -35.87 17.18
CA ILE A 132 11.90 -35.81 18.15
C ILE A 132 11.42 -35.69 19.61
N ARG A 133 10.10 -35.71 19.85
CA ARG A 133 9.44 -35.58 21.16
C ARG A 133 9.84 -34.32 21.94
N ALA A 134 10.03 -33.22 21.24
CA ALA A 134 10.30 -31.89 21.80
C ALA A 134 9.03 -31.03 21.82
N PRO A 135 9.02 -29.90 22.55
CA PRO A 135 7.96 -28.90 22.43
C PRO A 135 7.87 -28.39 20.98
N GLY A 136 6.68 -28.41 20.38
CA GLY A 136 6.47 -28.02 18.97
C GLY A 136 5.65 -26.75 18.74
N SER A 137 5.00 -26.21 19.78
CA SER A 137 4.15 -25.02 19.66
C SER A 137 4.91 -23.76 20.08
N TYR A 138 5.05 -22.80 19.16
CA TYR A 138 5.76 -21.54 19.39
C TYR A 138 4.88 -20.31 19.13
N PRO A 139 5.05 -19.21 19.88
CA PRO A 139 4.35 -17.96 19.60
C PRO A 139 4.73 -17.43 18.22
N TRP A 140 3.74 -17.07 17.40
CA TRP A 140 4.01 -16.84 15.98
C TRP A 140 4.95 -15.66 15.68
N ARG A 141 4.89 -14.60 16.51
CA ARG A 141 5.75 -13.41 16.40
C ARG A 141 7.19 -13.65 16.86
N VAL A 142 7.45 -14.77 17.54
CA VAL A 142 8.78 -15.11 18.07
C VAL A 142 9.40 -16.22 17.23
N GLY A 143 8.61 -17.23 16.87
CA GLY A 143 9.07 -18.41 16.15
C GLY A 143 9.78 -19.42 17.05
N PRO A 144 10.21 -20.55 16.47
CA PRO A 144 11.00 -21.58 17.14
C PRO A 144 12.47 -21.15 17.39
N PRO A 145 13.23 -21.87 18.24
CA PRO A 145 14.66 -21.69 18.34
C PRO A 145 15.38 -22.04 17.02
N THR A 146 16.46 -21.30 16.72
CA THR A 146 17.26 -21.49 15.49
C THR A 146 17.96 -22.85 15.43
N SER A 147 18.37 -23.35 16.59
CA SER A 147 18.91 -24.70 16.74
C SER A 147 17.80 -25.69 17.05
N MET A 148 17.85 -26.87 16.44
CA MET A 148 16.91 -27.93 16.73
C MET A 148 17.05 -28.39 18.19
N PRO A 149 15.93 -28.53 18.94
CA PRO A 149 15.95 -29.12 20.27
C PRO A 149 16.62 -30.49 20.30
N GLU A 150 17.16 -30.88 21.46
CA GLU A 150 17.74 -32.21 21.63
C GLU A 150 16.65 -33.28 21.47
N PRO A 151 16.84 -34.30 20.61
CA PRO A 151 15.87 -35.38 20.48
C PRO A 151 15.70 -36.17 21.78
N VAL A 152 14.46 -36.40 22.18
CA VAL A 152 14.11 -37.27 23.30
C VAL A 152 13.69 -38.62 22.75
N LEU A 153 14.40 -39.68 23.13
CA LEU A 153 14.07 -41.04 22.71
C LEU A 153 12.79 -41.53 23.40
N GLY A 154 12.05 -42.39 22.70
CA GLY A 154 10.83 -42.99 23.21
C GLY A 154 11.01 -44.24 24.06
N PRO A 155 9.91 -44.77 24.64
CA PRO A 155 9.91 -46.00 25.44
C PRO A 155 10.49 -47.24 24.72
N GLY A 156 10.48 -47.26 23.38
CA GLY A 156 11.09 -48.34 22.60
C GLY A 156 12.61 -48.42 22.69
N PHE A 157 13.27 -47.47 23.36
CA PHE A 157 14.71 -47.38 23.56
C PHE A 157 15.11 -47.60 25.03
N ASP A 158 14.20 -48.10 25.88
CA ASP A 158 14.45 -48.29 27.31
C ASP A 158 15.58 -49.30 27.58
N ASP A 159 15.72 -50.32 26.73
CA ASP A 159 16.77 -51.34 26.84
C ASP A 159 18.13 -50.92 26.26
N PHE A 160 18.21 -49.73 25.63
CA PHE A 160 19.46 -49.26 25.03
C PHE A 160 20.43 -48.80 26.12
N ASP A 161 21.70 -49.16 25.96
CA ASP A 161 22.79 -48.59 26.76
C ASP A 161 23.04 -47.10 26.40
N GLU A 162 23.87 -46.42 27.20
CA GLU A 162 24.12 -44.98 27.02
C GLU A 162 24.70 -44.64 25.64
N VAL A 163 25.53 -45.52 25.06
CA VAL A 163 26.15 -45.31 23.76
C VAL A 163 25.11 -45.48 22.66
N GLN A 164 24.30 -46.53 22.73
CA GLN A 164 23.21 -46.80 21.79
C GLN A 164 22.16 -45.68 21.81
N ARG A 165 21.82 -45.14 22.99
CA ARG A 165 20.93 -43.97 23.11
C ARG A 165 21.54 -42.73 22.46
N ARG A 166 22.84 -42.49 22.66
CA ARG A 166 23.52 -41.34 22.03
C ARG A 166 23.55 -41.45 20.51
N VAL A 167 23.82 -42.64 19.96
CA VAL A 167 23.79 -42.88 18.52
C VAL A 167 22.38 -42.68 17.95
N ALA A 168 21.35 -43.25 18.58
CA ALA A 168 19.96 -43.09 18.13
C ALA A 168 19.50 -41.62 18.15
N ALA A 169 19.89 -40.85 19.17
CA ALA A 169 19.61 -39.42 19.23
C ALA A 169 20.37 -38.63 18.16
N GLN A 170 21.62 -39.00 17.85
CA GLN A 170 22.39 -38.42 16.75
C GLN A 170 21.78 -38.72 15.38
N ASP A 171 21.24 -39.93 15.18
CA ASP A 171 20.58 -40.30 13.93
C ASP A 171 19.29 -39.49 13.72
N LEU A 172 18.45 -39.34 14.77
CA LEU A 172 17.27 -38.47 14.72
C LEU A 172 17.66 -37.02 14.43
N ARG A 173 18.74 -36.53 15.05
CA ARG A 173 19.28 -35.20 14.77
C ARG A 173 19.67 -35.06 13.30
N ALA A 174 20.49 -35.97 12.79
CA ALA A 174 20.95 -35.94 11.40
C ALA A 174 19.78 -35.97 10.40
N MET A 175 18.70 -36.68 10.72
CA MET A 175 17.52 -36.81 9.86
C MET A 175 16.68 -35.53 9.77
N TYR A 176 16.50 -34.82 10.88
CA TYR A 176 15.56 -33.68 10.95
C TYR A 176 16.22 -32.30 11.03
N GLU A 177 17.52 -32.21 11.32
CA GLU A 177 18.19 -30.93 11.57
C GLU A 177 18.10 -29.96 10.39
N GLN A 178 18.27 -30.46 9.16
CA GLN A 178 18.18 -29.62 7.97
C GLN A 178 16.75 -29.10 7.76
N GLN A 179 15.74 -29.95 7.96
CA GLN A 179 14.34 -29.59 7.82
C GLN A 179 13.95 -28.52 8.85
N TRP A 180 14.36 -28.71 10.10
CA TRP A 180 14.19 -27.72 11.16
C TRP A 180 14.80 -26.37 10.76
N ARG A 181 16.08 -26.36 10.39
CA ARG A 181 16.81 -25.14 10.04
C ARG A 181 16.14 -24.37 8.89
N VAL A 182 15.72 -25.06 7.84
CA VAL A 182 15.01 -24.44 6.71
C VAL A 182 13.68 -23.86 7.16
N ALA A 183 12.86 -24.62 7.88
CA ALA A 183 11.56 -24.14 8.35
C ALA A 183 11.68 -22.93 9.28
N VAL A 184 12.66 -22.93 10.19
CA VAL A 184 12.93 -21.78 11.07
C VAL A 184 13.42 -20.57 10.28
N ALA A 185 14.33 -20.76 9.32
CA ALA A 185 14.83 -19.67 8.50
C ALA A 185 13.72 -19.01 7.68
N ASP A 186 12.85 -19.81 7.05
CA ASP A 186 11.70 -19.32 6.29
C ASP A 186 10.71 -18.57 7.18
N TRP A 187 10.44 -19.10 8.38
CA TRP A 187 9.59 -18.42 9.37
C TRP A 187 10.16 -17.04 9.74
N LEU A 188 11.44 -16.99 10.13
CA LEU A 188 12.09 -15.75 10.53
C LEU A 188 12.15 -14.74 9.38
N SER A 189 12.37 -15.21 8.15
CA SER A 189 12.32 -14.37 6.96
C SER A 189 10.92 -13.82 6.70
N ALA A 190 9.87 -14.60 6.90
CA ALA A 190 8.48 -14.14 6.78
C ALA A 190 8.13 -13.11 7.86
N LEU A 191 8.63 -13.28 9.09
CA LEU A 191 8.46 -12.28 10.15
C LEU A 191 9.14 -10.95 9.83
N ASP A 192 10.35 -10.99 9.27
CA ASP A 192 11.03 -9.78 8.80
C ASP A 192 10.26 -9.11 7.65
N GLY A 193 9.74 -9.91 6.71
CA GLY A 193 8.85 -9.44 5.64
C GLY A 193 7.62 -8.70 6.16
N ILE A 194 6.93 -9.27 7.15
CA ILE A 194 5.79 -8.62 7.84
C ILE A 194 6.23 -7.30 8.50
N ARG A 195 7.38 -7.26 9.17
CA ARG A 195 7.88 -6.03 9.80
C ARG A 195 8.17 -4.94 8.77
N ILE A 196 8.76 -5.29 7.63
CA ILE A 196 9.01 -4.36 6.53
C ILE A 196 7.67 -3.85 5.96
N ALA A 197 6.69 -4.74 5.77
CA ALA A 197 5.34 -4.39 5.35
C ALA A 197 4.66 -3.41 6.33
N GLU A 198 4.74 -3.64 7.64
CA GLU A 198 4.20 -2.72 8.66
C GLU A 198 4.85 -1.32 8.58
N ILE A 199 6.15 -1.23 8.27
CA ILE A 199 6.84 0.05 8.08
C ILE A 199 6.34 0.74 6.82
N ARG A 200 6.26 0.01 5.69
CA ARG A 200 5.76 0.55 4.42
C ARG A 200 4.31 1.03 4.54
N TRP A 201 3.46 0.29 5.26
CA TRP A 201 2.09 0.71 5.53
C TRP A 201 2.02 2.04 6.26
N ARG A 202 2.84 2.22 7.30
CA ARG A 202 2.95 3.51 8.01
C ARG A 202 3.46 4.63 7.12
N THR A 203 4.38 4.34 6.21
CA THR A 203 4.82 5.30 5.19
C THR A 203 3.67 5.70 4.28
N LEU A 204 2.87 4.76 3.77
CA LEU A 204 1.69 5.06 2.94
C LEU A 204 0.67 5.92 3.69
N LEU A 205 0.44 5.68 4.98
CA LEU A 205 -0.42 6.55 5.81
C LEU A 205 0.12 7.98 5.89
N SER A 206 1.44 8.15 6.01
CA SER A 206 2.08 9.47 6.00
C SER A 206 1.99 10.14 4.63
N GLU A 207 2.21 9.40 3.55
CA GLU A 207 2.09 9.88 2.17
C GLU A 207 0.64 10.32 1.88
N ARG A 208 -0.35 9.54 2.31
CA ARG A 208 -1.77 9.91 2.19
C ARG A 208 -2.07 11.25 2.85
N ARG A 209 -1.66 11.42 4.10
CA ARG A 209 -1.83 12.68 4.86
C ARG A 209 -1.05 13.84 4.25
N ALA A 210 0.05 13.57 3.54
CA ALA A 210 0.80 14.60 2.83
C ALA A 210 0.09 15.00 1.53
N ALA A 211 -0.44 14.05 0.77
CA ALA A 211 -1.21 14.30 -0.45
C ALA A 211 -2.46 15.15 -0.19
N GLU A 212 -3.14 14.92 0.95
CA GLU A 212 -4.32 15.71 1.37
C GLU A 212 -3.99 17.14 1.79
N ARG A 213 -2.76 17.41 2.22
CA ARG A 213 -2.32 18.74 2.70
C ARG A 213 -1.50 19.50 1.67
N ARG A 214 -1.22 18.90 0.51
CA ARG A 214 -0.39 19.50 -0.52
C ARG A 214 -1.21 20.56 -1.25
N ASP A 215 -0.64 21.75 -1.36
CA ASP A 215 -1.11 22.76 -2.31
C ASP A 215 -0.67 22.29 -3.70
N TRP A 216 -1.65 21.83 -4.48
CA TRP A 216 -1.47 21.29 -5.82
C TRP A 216 -1.66 22.36 -6.90
#